data_AF-H2M192-F1
#
_entry.id   AF-H2M192-F1
#
_cell.length_a   1.000
_cell.length_b   1.000
_cell.length_c   1.000
_cell.angle_alpha   90.00
_cell.angle_beta   90.00
_cell.angle_gamma   90.00
#
_symmetry.space_group_name_H-M   'P 1'
#
loop_
_entity.id
_entity.type
_entity.pdbx_description
1 polymer ?
#
loop_
_entity_poly.entity_id
_entity_poly.type
_entity_poly.pdbx_seq_one_letter_code
_entity_poly.pdbx_strand_id
1 'polypeptide(L)'
;MWRSSGGRGGSTFTPRGAAAALTCLSLTLVVIVGPPGYDLREPHAAAAAGGGGPVLSVYVGRLARERREVSGGSARSGAPPPPVERLSREDVFIAVKTTDRYRRPRLELLLDTWISENLPQTYVFTDGENKRLRERMGAHLIITNCSAAHNRQALSCKMALEYDTFMKSGKKWFCHVDDDNYLNVRPLLELLSHFSHTKDIYIGRPSLERPIEATESLSDTDTKQVRFWFATGGAGFCLSRGLALKMKPWASDGTFMATAESIRLPDDCTVGYIVEALLGVGLTRSALFHSHLENLALVSDIPRQVTLSYGTVENSRNTVNVKGPFSVEEDPTRFRSVHCLLYPDTWWCPGARTLQQPSPEQQGGAN
;
A
#
# COMPACT_ATOMS: atom_id res chain seq x y z
N MET A 1 -72.54 -21.59 35.68
CA MET A 1 -73.06 -22.53 36.70
C MET A 1 -71.91 -23.43 37.15
N TRP A 2 -71.79 -23.60 38.46
CA TRP A 2 -70.59 -24.01 39.20
C TRP A 2 -70.09 -25.46 39.04
N ARG A 3 -68.76 -25.62 39.21
CA ARG A 3 -68.04 -26.57 40.11
C ARG A 3 -66.53 -26.31 39.91
N SER A 4 -65.75 -25.74 40.83
CA SER A 4 -65.24 -26.24 42.14
C SER A 4 -64.90 -27.74 42.09
N SER A 5 -63.67 -28.18 42.43
CA SER A 5 -63.02 -27.98 43.74
C SER A 5 -61.56 -28.45 43.71
N GLY A 6 -60.72 -27.93 44.61
CA GLY A 6 -59.57 -28.68 45.14
C GLY A 6 -58.28 -27.88 45.29
N GLY A 7 -58.17 -27.04 46.31
CA GLY A 7 -56.93 -26.36 46.67
C GLY A 7 -56.01 -27.17 47.57
N ARG A 8 -54.73 -26.76 47.64
CA ARG A 8 -53.98 -26.43 48.88
C ARG A 8 -52.50 -26.23 48.57
N GLY A 9 -51.99 -25.06 48.98
CA GLY A 9 -50.76 -24.92 49.77
C GLY A 9 -49.40 -25.11 49.09
N GLY A 10 -48.53 -24.11 49.25
CA GLY A 10 -47.11 -24.37 49.46
C GLY A 10 -46.13 -23.54 48.63
N SER A 11 -45.51 -22.56 49.31
CA SER A 11 -44.11 -22.15 49.19
C SER A 11 -43.59 -21.59 47.85
N THR A 12 -43.31 -20.28 47.90
CA THR A 12 -42.08 -19.61 47.47
C THR A 12 -41.02 -20.47 46.76
N PHE A 13 -40.63 -20.08 45.54
CA PHE A 13 -39.22 -19.96 45.13
C PHE A 13 -39.10 -19.13 43.85
N THR A 14 -38.40 -18.00 43.95
CA THR A 14 -37.84 -17.26 42.82
C THR A 14 -36.53 -17.93 42.39
N PRO A 15 -36.29 -18.20 41.10
CA PRO A 15 -34.94 -18.44 40.61
C PRO A 15 -34.37 -17.14 40.04
N ARG A 16 -33.41 -16.57 40.76
CA ARG A 16 -32.33 -15.76 40.17
C ARG A 16 -31.37 -16.70 39.44
N GLY A 17 -31.03 -16.38 38.20
CA GLY A 17 -29.91 -16.95 37.44
C GLY A 17 -29.63 -16.04 36.25
N ALA A 18 -28.78 -15.03 36.43
CA ALA A 18 -27.37 -15.05 36.05
C ALA A 18 -27.16 -15.01 34.53
N ALA A 19 -27.15 -13.79 33.98
CA ALA A 19 -26.67 -13.50 32.65
C ALA A 19 -25.13 -13.60 32.63
N ALA A 20 -24.59 -14.57 31.90
CA ALA A 20 -23.18 -14.70 31.66
C ALA A 20 -22.79 -13.81 30.47
N ALA A 21 -22.16 -12.67 30.76
CA ALA A 21 -21.46 -11.87 29.78
C ALA A 21 -20.10 -12.52 29.49
N LEU A 22 -19.90 -13.03 28.26
CA LEU A 22 -18.57 -13.40 27.79
C LEU A 22 -17.81 -12.12 27.42
N THR A 23 -16.97 -11.67 28.34
CA THR A 23 -15.91 -10.69 28.07
C THR A 23 -14.76 -11.40 27.35
N CYS A 24 -14.61 -11.12 26.05
CA CYS A 24 -13.40 -11.47 25.30
C CYS A 24 -12.22 -10.65 25.84
N LEU A 25 -11.26 -11.31 26.48
CA LEU A 25 -9.97 -10.73 26.85
C LEU A 25 -9.17 -10.41 25.58
N SER A 26 -9.09 -9.13 25.25
CA SER A 26 -8.05 -8.56 24.40
C SER A 26 -6.69 -8.69 25.11
N LEU A 27 -5.77 -9.43 24.50
CA LEU A 27 -4.36 -9.46 24.91
C LEU A 27 -3.72 -8.11 24.63
N THR A 28 -3.69 -7.23 25.64
CA THR A 28 -2.81 -6.06 25.68
C THR A 28 -1.39 -6.51 26.02
N LEU A 29 -0.45 -6.18 25.14
CA LEU A 29 0.98 -6.32 25.38
C LEU A 29 1.36 -5.45 26.60
N VAL A 30 1.73 -6.08 27.71
CA VAL A 30 2.18 -5.39 28.93
C VAL A 30 3.64 -5.00 28.75
N VAL A 31 3.91 -3.69 28.66
CA VAL A 31 5.25 -3.13 28.87
C VAL A 31 5.50 -3.11 30.38
N ILE A 32 6.46 -3.90 30.84
CA ILE A 32 6.87 -3.87 32.26
C ILE A 32 7.70 -2.59 32.49
N VAL A 33 7.12 -1.65 33.24
CA VAL A 33 7.81 -0.49 33.80
C VAL A 33 8.25 -0.86 35.22
N GLY A 34 9.57 -0.87 35.48
CA GLY A 34 10.13 -1.01 36.82
C GLY A 34 10.12 0.31 37.61
N PRO A 35 9.98 0.30 38.96
CA PRO A 35 9.89 1.50 39.79
C PRO A 35 11.27 2.10 40.17
N PRO A 36 11.31 3.32 40.77
CA PRO A 36 12.49 4.21 40.76
C PRO A 36 13.32 4.19 42.05
N GLY A 37 14.62 4.53 41.95
CA GLY A 37 15.40 5.11 43.07
C GLY A 37 16.86 4.64 43.22
N TYR A 38 17.78 5.62 43.07
CA TYR A 38 19.18 5.69 43.57
C TYR A 38 20.17 4.69 42.93
N ASP A 39 21.36 5.05 42.41
CA ASP A 39 22.32 6.09 42.77
C ASP A 39 23.22 6.37 41.53
N LEU A 40 23.42 7.63 41.17
CA LEU A 40 24.27 8.03 40.05
C LEU A 40 25.72 8.21 40.53
N ARG A 41 26.57 7.25 40.18
CA ARG A 41 28.02 7.45 40.20
C ARG A 41 28.57 7.18 38.80
N GLU A 42 28.93 8.26 38.12
CA GLU A 42 29.79 8.20 36.92
C GLU A 42 31.08 7.45 37.23
N PRO A 43 31.63 6.79 36.22
CA PRO A 43 33.02 7.03 35.91
C PRO A 43 33.20 7.49 34.46
N HIS A 44 33.70 8.71 34.36
CA HIS A 44 34.64 9.25 33.37
C HIS A 44 34.77 8.58 32.00
N ALA A 45 34.52 9.44 31.00
CA ALA A 45 34.86 9.27 29.60
C ALA A 45 36.30 8.78 29.35
N ALA A 46 36.41 7.79 28.47
CA ALA A 46 37.55 7.64 27.58
C ALA A 46 37.08 7.98 26.16
N ALA A 47 37.52 9.14 25.66
CA ALA A 47 37.45 9.45 24.24
C ALA A 47 38.39 8.51 23.48
N ALA A 48 37.86 7.78 22.50
CA ALA A 48 38.65 7.19 21.43
C ALA A 48 37.88 7.34 20.11
N ALA A 49 38.51 8.09 19.21
CA ALA A 49 38.07 8.33 17.85
C ALA A 49 38.12 7.06 16.98
N GLY A 50 37.30 7.06 15.92
CA GLY A 50 37.53 6.25 14.71
C GLY A 50 36.98 4.83 14.74
N GLY A 51 35.88 4.58 14.02
CA GLY A 51 35.38 3.21 13.85
C GLY A 51 34.07 3.00 13.08
N GLY A 52 33.65 3.92 12.19
CA GLY A 52 32.43 3.77 11.37
C GLY A 52 32.54 2.78 10.19
N GLY A 53 33.46 1.81 10.27
CA GLY A 53 33.84 0.93 9.16
C GLY A 53 32.94 -0.28 8.90
N PRO A 54 32.43 -1.03 9.90
CA PRO A 54 31.79 -2.32 9.62
C PRO A 54 30.32 -2.21 9.18
N VAL A 55 29.53 -1.35 9.85
CA VAL A 55 28.08 -1.29 9.66
C VAL A 55 27.71 -0.63 8.32
N LEU A 56 28.43 0.44 7.96
CA LEU A 56 28.28 1.10 6.67
C LEU A 56 28.77 0.20 5.52
N SER A 57 29.83 -0.59 5.75
CA SER A 57 30.36 -1.55 4.77
C SER A 57 29.39 -2.69 4.48
N VAL A 58 28.69 -3.22 5.50
CA VAL A 58 27.65 -4.24 5.32
C VAL A 58 26.44 -3.68 4.55
N TYR A 59 26.04 -2.45 4.86
CA TYR A 59 24.92 -1.79 4.18
C TYR A 59 25.25 -1.46 2.70
N VAL A 60 26.43 -0.90 2.43
CA VAL A 60 26.92 -0.62 1.07
C VAL A 60 27.15 -1.92 0.29
N GLY A 61 27.64 -2.97 0.94
CA GLY A 61 27.79 -4.31 0.35
C GLY A 61 26.45 -4.93 -0.07
N ARG A 62 25.38 -4.69 0.70
CA ARG A 62 24.02 -5.14 0.40
C ARG A 62 23.42 -4.41 -0.80
N LEU A 63 23.53 -3.08 -0.85
CA LEU A 63 23.10 -2.29 -2.02
C LEU A 63 23.87 -2.67 -3.28
N ALA A 64 25.17 -2.95 -3.17
CA ALA A 64 25.97 -3.44 -4.28
C ALA A 64 25.55 -4.83 -4.76
N ARG A 65 25.06 -5.69 -3.85
CA ARG A 65 24.57 -7.04 -4.18
C ARG A 65 23.17 -7.00 -4.82
N GLU A 66 22.27 -6.18 -4.32
CA GLU A 66 20.95 -5.94 -4.95
C GLU A 66 21.11 -5.32 -6.34
N ARG A 67 22.06 -4.38 -6.52
CA ARG A 67 22.42 -3.83 -7.83
C ARG A 67 23.03 -4.89 -8.77
N ARG A 68 23.80 -5.84 -8.23
CA ARG A 68 24.39 -6.95 -8.99
C ARG A 68 23.39 -8.05 -9.32
N GLU A 69 22.36 -8.29 -8.52
CA GLU A 69 21.29 -9.24 -8.86
C GLU A 69 20.36 -8.66 -9.95
N VAL A 70 20.16 -7.34 -9.97
CA VAL A 70 19.55 -6.63 -11.12
C VAL A 70 20.47 -6.67 -12.35
N SER A 71 21.79 -6.69 -12.17
CA SER A 71 22.80 -6.78 -13.26
C SER A 71 23.29 -8.22 -13.48
N GLY A 72 22.62 -9.23 -12.92
CA GLY A 72 23.12 -10.59 -12.71
C GLY A 72 22.98 -11.53 -13.91
N GLY A 73 22.65 -11.00 -15.09
CA GLY A 73 22.89 -11.66 -16.36
C GLY A 73 24.08 -11.00 -17.03
N SER A 74 25.13 -11.78 -17.34
CA SER A 74 26.29 -11.43 -18.16
C SER A 74 26.22 -10.05 -18.83
N ALA A 75 27.09 -9.14 -18.39
CA ALA A 75 27.29 -7.82 -19.01
C ALA A 75 27.74 -7.98 -20.47
N ARG A 76 26.77 -8.16 -21.36
CA ARG A 76 26.88 -7.77 -22.76
C ARG A 76 26.48 -6.31 -22.82
N SER A 77 27.36 -5.48 -23.38
CA SER A 77 27.12 -4.07 -23.70
C SER A 77 26.04 -3.94 -24.80
N GLY A 78 24.80 -4.29 -24.47
CA GLY A 78 23.64 -4.15 -25.33
C GLY A 78 22.67 -3.14 -24.74
N ALA A 79 22.00 -2.37 -25.59
CA ALA A 79 20.82 -1.59 -25.19
C ALA A 79 19.82 -2.51 -24.46
N PRO A 80 19.02 -1.98 -23.50
CA PRO A 80 17.99 -2.77 -22.84
C PRO A 80 17.09 -3.42 -23.90
N PRO A 81 16.64 -4.68 -23.66
CA PRO A 81 15.80 -5.38 -24.61
C PRO A 81 14.55 -4.54 -24.91
N PRO A 82 14.05 -4.56 -26.16
CA PRO A 82 12.86 -3.81 -26.51
C PRO A 82 11.66 -4.27 -25.66
N PRO A 83 10.68 -3.38 -25.40
CA PRO A 83 9.45 -3.76 -24.72
C PRO A 83 8.79 -4.98 -25.36
N VAL A 84 8.32 -5.91 -24.52
CA VAL A 84 7.53 -7.08 -24.93
C VAL A 84 6.15 -6.64 -25.42
N GLU A 85 5.57 -5.62 -24.78
CA GLU A 85 4.29 -5.04 -25.16
C GLU A 85 4.37 -3.52 -25.22
N ARG A 86 3.67 -2.91 -26.18
CA ARG A 86 3.41 -1.47 -26.14
C ARG A 86 2.23 -1.23 -25.19
N LEU A 87 2.51 -0.59 -24.06
CA LEU A 87 1.51 -0.23 -23.06
C LEU A 87 1.22 1.26 -23.08
N SER A 88 -0.03 1.55 -22.78
CA SER A 88 -0.60 2.89 -22.67
C SER A 88 -1.27 3.04 -21.30
N ARG A 89 -1.71 4.25 -20.94
CA ARG A 89 -2.34 4.50 -19.63
C ARG A 89 -3.66 3.74 -19.49
N GLU A 90 -4.39 3.59 -20.59
CA GLU A 90 -5.67 2.88 -20.67
C GLU A 90 -5.55 1.37 -20.46
N ASP A 91 -4.36 0.79 -20.61
CA ASP A 91 -4.09 -0.62 -20.38
C ASP A 91 -3.98 -1.00 -18.89
N VAL A 92 -3.79 -0.02 -18.00
CA VAL A 92 -3.53 -0.24 -16.58
C VAL A 92 -4.74 0.19 -15.75
N PHE A 93 -5.15 -0.61 -14.78
CA PHE A 93 -6.14 -0.29 -13.76
C PHE A 93 -5.41 0.04 -12.47
N ILE A 94 -5.56 1.26 -11.96
CA ILE A 94 -4.93 1.68 -10.70
C ILE A 94 -6.02 1.75 -9.63
N ALA A 95 -5.89 0.92 -8.61
CA ALA A 95 -6.75 0.92 -7.43
C ALA A 95 -6.06 1.66 -6.29
N VAL A 96 -6.71 2.70 -5.76
CA VAL A 96 -6.28 3.43 -4.57
C VAL A 96 -7.21 3.06 -3.42
N LYS A 97 -6.67 2.41 -2.40
CA LYS A 97 -7.44 2.07 -1.19
C LYS A 97 -7.35 3.20 -0.18
N THR A 98 -8.49 3.63 0.34
CA THR A 98 -8.57 4.67 1.37
C THR A 98 -9.76 4.44 2.31
N THR A 99 -9.92 5.34 3.26
CA THR A 99 -11.04 5.40 4.20
C THR A 99 -11.45 6.86 4.40
N ASP A 100 -12.72 7.13 4.74
CA ASP A 100 -13.23 8.51 4.84
C ASP A 100 -12.43 9.38 5.83
N ARG A 101 -11.90 8.77 6.91
CA ARG A 101 -11.04 9.47 7.88
C ARG A 101 -9.77 10.06 7.25
N TYR A 102 -9.29 9.51 6.14
CA TYR A 102 -8.07 9.95 5.46
C TYR A 102 -8.33 10.79 4.21
N ARG A 103 -9.60 11.10 3.94
CA ARG A 103 -10.00 11.94 2.80
C ARG A 103 -9.23 13.25 2.71
N ARG A 104 -9.28 14.08 3.77
CA ARG A 104 -8.58 15.37 3.81
C ARG A 104 -7.07 15.24 3.92
N PRO A 105 -6.52 14.49 4.90
CA PRO A 105 -5.08 14.50 5.12
C PRO A 105 -4.28 13.75 4.05
N ARG A 106 -4.90 12.86 3.26
CA ARG A 106 -4.20 12.02 2.29
C ARG A 106 -4.80 12.09 0.89
N LEU A 107 -6.07 11.73 0.71
CA LEU A 107 -6.65 11.60 -0.63
C LEU A 107 -6.69 12.93 -1.40
N GLU A 108 -7.03 14.05 -0.76
CA GLU A 108 -7.01 15.37 -1.42
C GLU A 108 -5.63 15.72 -1.98
N LEU A 109 -4.54 15.36 -1.27
CA LEU A 109 -3.17 15.53 -1.75
C LEU A 109 -2.89 14.67 -3.00
N LEU A 110 -3.35 13.42 -3.03
CA LEU A 110 -3.15 12.56 -4.20
C LEU A 110 -3.91 13.08 -5.42
N LEU A 111 -5.15 13.55 -5.20
CA LEU A 111 -6.00 14.14 -6.24
C LEU A 111 -5.43 15.46 -6.80
N ASP A 112 -4.68 16.21 -5.98
CA ASP A 112 -4.00 17.43 -6.42
C ASP A 112 -2.66 17.14 -7.10
N THR A 113 -2.15 15.92 -7.01
CA THR A 113 -0.84 15.51 -7.52
C THR A 113 -0.93 14.37 -8.55
N TRP A 114 -0.50 13.15 -8.23
CA TRP A 114 -0.32 12.12 -9.26
C TRP A 114 -1.64 11.61 -9.85
N ILE A 115 -2.76 11.67 -9.11
CA ILE A 115 -4.05 11.22 -9.63
C ILE A 115 -4.58 12.21 -10.69
N SER A 116 -4.30 13.52 -10.58
CA SER A 116 -4.78 14.49 -11.59
C SER A 116 -4.24 14.18 -12.98
N GLU A 117 -3.01 13.67 -13.06
CA GLU A 117 -2.36 13.27 -14.31
C GLU A 117 -2.85 11.93 -14.85
N ASN A 118 -3.62 11.16 -14.06
CA ASN A 118 -3.90 9.75 -14.29
C ASN A 118 -5.35 9.35 -13.97
N LEU A 119 -6.27 10.33 -13.97
CA LEU A 119 -7.67 10.15 -13.61
C LEU A 119 -8.38 9.05 -14.43
N PRO A 120 -8.19 8.94 -15.77
CA PRO A 120 -8.93 7.96 -16.60
C PRO A 120 -8.69 6.49 -16.25
N GLN A 121 -7.59 6.20 -15.55
CA GLN A 121 -7.22 4.84 -15.18
C GLN A 121 -7.19 4.59 -13.67
N THR A 122 -7.48 5.61 -12.85
CA THR A 122 -7.39 5.54 -11.39
C THR A 122 -8.77 5.46 -10.77
N TYR A 123 -8.97 4.46 -9.92
CA TYR A 123 -10.20 4.19 -9.19
C TYR A 123 -9.92 4.24 -7.69
N VAL A 124 -10.74 4.97 -6.93
CA VAL A 124 -10.60 5.14 -5.49
C VAL A 124 -11.67 4.33 -4.77
N PHE A 125 -11.23 3.43 -3.89
CA PHE A 125 -12.09 2.56 -3.09
C PHE A 125 -12.14 3.06 -1.66
N THR A 126 -13.32 3.50 -1.22
CA THR A 126 -13.52 4.13 0.09
C THR A 126 -14.76 3.60 0.79
N ASP A 127 -14.85 3.80 2.10
CA ASP A 127 -15.99 3.43 2.96
C ASP A 127 -16.97 4.59 3.23
N GLY A 128 -16.70 5.80 2.73
CA GLY A 128 -17.59 6.95 2.90
C GLY A 128 -17.80 7.76 1.63
N GLU A 129 -19.04 8.23 1.43
CA GLU A 129 -19.39 9.11 0.32
C GLU A 129 -19.14 10.58 0.66
N ASN A 130 -18.63 11.33 -0.32
CA ASN A 130 -18.43 12.77 -0.19
C ASN A 130 -18.73 13.47 -1.53
N LYS A 131 -19.58 14.50 -1.50
CA LYS A 131 -19.98 15.25 -2.71
C LYS A 131 -18.79 15.82 -3.49
N ARG A 132 -17.82 16.43 -2.79
CA ARG A 132 -16.62 17.02 -3.41
C ARG A 132 -15.72 15.97 -4.05
N LEU A 133 -15.59 14.78 -3.43
CA LEU A 133 -14.86 13.67 -4.05
C LEU A 133 -15.60 13.12 -5.27
N ARG A 134 -16.93 12.97 -5.16
CA ARG A 134 -17.78 12.51 -6.27
C ARG A 134 -17.69 13.45 -7.47
N GLU A 135 -17.68 14.75 -7.24
CA GLU A 135 -17.49 15.77 -8.29
C GLU A 135 -16.13 15.63 -9.00
N ARG A 136 -15.05 15.34 -8.26
CA ARG A 136 -13.69 15.20 -8.82
C ARG A 136 -13.45 13.88 -9.54
N MET A 137 -14.00 12.78 -9.03
CA MET A 137 -13.70 11.42 -9.48
C MET A 137 -14.82 10.79 -10.32
N GLY A 138 -16.04 11.33 -10.26
CA GLY A 138 -17.19 10.78 -10.97
C GLY A 138 -17.43 9.30 -10.67
N ALA A 139 -17.48 8.50 -11.73
CA ALA A 139 -17.68 7.05 -11.66
C ALA A 139 -16.47 6.28 -11.09
N HIS A 140 -15.30 6.93 -11.00
CA HIS A 140 -14.08 6.29 -10.49
C HIS A 140 -13.99 6.32 -8.96
N LEU A 141 -14.94 6.96 -8.27
CA LEU A 141 -15.10 6.83 -6.82
C LEU A 141 -16.04 5.67 -6.49
N ILE A 142 -15.49 4.59 -5.96
CA ILE A 142 -16.21 3.37 -5.59
C ILE A 142 -16.47 3.37 -4.08
N ILE A 143 -17.75 3.48 -3.70
CA ILE A 143 -18.19 3.37 -2.32
C ILE A 143 -18.40 1.88 -2.01
N THR A 144 -17.54 1.36 -1.14
CA THR A 144 -17.42 -0.09 -0.91
C THR A 144 -18.45 -0.65 0.04
N ASN A 145 -19.02 0.18 0.93
CA ASN A 145 -19.81 -0.24 2.09
C ASN A 145 -19.09 -1.25 3.01
N CYS A 146 -17.77 -1.38 2.88
CA CYS A 146 -16.93 -2.11 3.83
C CYS A 146 -16.76 -1.27 5.11
N SER A 147 -16.37 -1.93 6.21
CA SER A 147 -16.04 -1.23 7.45
C SER A 147 -14.89 -0.23 7.26
N ALA A 148 -14.96 0.90 7.98
CA ALA A 148 -13.90 1.89 8.08
C ALA A 148 -12.78 1.50 9.06
N ALA A 149 -12.90 0.34 9.73
CA ALA A 149 -11.88 -0.16 10.63
C ALA A 149 -10.58 -0.51 9.89
N HIS A 150 -9.45 -0.37 10.57
CA HIS A 150 -8.14 -0.79 10.06
C HIS A 150 -7.82 -2.20 10.55
N ASN A 151 -8.59 -3.18 10.09
CA ASN A 151 -8.43 -4.60 10.44
C ASN A 151 -8.49 -5.51 9.20
N ARG A 152 -8.06 -6.77 9.35
CA ARG A 152 -7.95 -7.73 8.24
C ARG A 152 -9.23 -7.85 7.41
N GLN A 153 -10.39 -7.96 8.06
CA GLN A 153 -11.67 -8.14 7.38
C GLN A 153 -12.06 -6.90 6.56
N ALA A 154 -11.90 -5.71 7.14
CA ALA A 154 -12.20 -4.45 6.46
C ALA A 154 -11.30 -4.20 5.25
N LEU A 155 -10.00 -4.47 5.38
CA LEU A 155 -9.02 -4.33 4.29
C LEU A 155 -9.26 -5.36 3.18
N SER A 156 -9.49 -6.62 3.55
CA SER A 156 -9.80 -7.69 2.60
C SER A 156 -11.10 -7.45 1.84
N CYS A 157 -12.12 -6.87 2.49
CA CYS A 157 -13.36 -6.46 1.84
C CYS A 157 -13.12 -5.42 0.74
N LYS A 158 -12.29 -4.40 0.99
CA LYS A 158 -11.93 -3.39 -0.01
C LYS A 158 -11.11 -4.01 -1.15
N MET A 159 -10.10 -4.83 -0.84
CA MET A 159 -9.28 -5.53 -1.83
C MET A 159 -10.12 -6.45 -2.74
N ALA A 160 -11.12 -7.14 -2.19
CA ALA A 160 -12.05 -7.95 -2.99
C ALA A 160 -12.77 -7.12 -4.06
N LEU A 161 -13.23 -5.91 -3.68
CA LEU A 161 -13.91 -5.00 -4.62
C LEU A 161 -12.95 -4.36 -5.62
N GLU A 162 -11.71 -4.07 -5.24
CA GLU A 162 -10.65 -3.63 -6.16
C GLU A 162 -10.44 -4.67 -7.27
N TYR A 163 -10.29 -5.92 -6.85
CA TYR A 163 -10.10 -7.06 -7.74
C TYR A 163 -11.30 -7.26 -8.67
N ASP A 164 -12.53 -7.34 -8.14
CA ASP A 164 -13.73 -7.55 -8.96
C ASP A 164 -13.97 -6.40 -9.96
N THR A 165 -13.66 -5.16 -9.55
CA THR A 165 -13.77 -4.00 -10.44
C THR A 165 -12.73 -4.05 -11.56
N PHE A 166 -11.50 -4.44 -11.24
CA PHE A 166 -10.47 -4.69 -12.24
C PHE A 166 -10.90 -5.78 -13.24
N MET A 167 -11.42 -6.91 -12.76
CA MET A 167 -11.86 -8.01 -13.62
C MET A 167 -12.91 -7.54 -14.64
N LYS A 168 -13.87 -6.72 -14.18
CA LYS A 168 -14.92 -6.09 -15.01
C LYS A 168 -14.37 -5.04 -15.99
N SER A 169 -13.28 -4.34 -15.64
CA SER A 169 -12.71 -3.27 -16.47
C SER A 169 -12.12 -3.73 -17.80
N GLY A 170 -11.77 -5.02 -17.93
CA GLY A 170 -11.13 -5.55 -19.14
C GLY A 170 -9.65 -5.15 -19.32
N LYS A 171 -9.08 -4.35 -18.41
CA LYS A 171 -7.70 -3.83 -18.52
C LYS A 171 -6.65 -4.94 -18.39
N LYS A 172 -5.46 -4.68 -18.94
CA LYS A 172 -4.35 -5.64 -19.03
C LYS A 172 -3.63 -5.83 -17.70
N TRP A 173 -3.52 -4.76 -16.90
CA TRP A 173 -2.78 -4.77 -15.65
C TRP A 173 -3.63 -4.22 -14.51
N PHE A 174 -3.58 -4.87 -13.37
CA PHE A 174 -4.08 -4.36 -12.09
C PHE A 174 -2.90 -3.85 -11.29
N CYS A 175 -2.97 -2.65 -10.73
CA CYS A 175 -1.99 -2.13 -9.79
C CYS A 175 -2.71 -1.57 -8.57
N HIS A 176 -2.37 -2.10 -7.40
CA HIS A 176 -2.84 -1.64 -6.11
C HIS A 176 -1.85 -0.64 -5.50
N VAL A 177 -2.36 0.43 -4.89
CA VAL A 177 -1.61 1.35 -4.03
C VAL A 177 -2.49 1.82 -2.86
N ASP A 178 -1.86 2.18 -1.74
CA ASP A 178 -2.53 2.79 -0.58
C ASP A 178 -2.59 4.33 -0.72
N ASP A 179 -3.41 4.98 0.12
CA ASP A 179 -3.63 6.43 0.11
C ASP A 179 -2.44 7.28 0.60
N ASP A 180 -1.35 6.65 1.05
CA ASP A 180 -0.07 7.29 1.34
C ASP A 180 1.02 6.96 0.31
N ASN A 181 0.65 6.46 -0.88
CA ASN A 181 1.57 6.26 -1.99
C ASN A 181 1.50 7.38 -3.04
N TYR A 182 2.68 7.70 -3.60
CA TYR A 182 2.82 8.47 -4.83
C TYR A 182 3.13 7.53 -5.97
N LEU A 183 2.32 7.52 -7.03
CA LEU A 183 2.54 6.64 -8.17
C LEU A 183 3.06 7.43 -9.38
N ASN A 184 4.23 7.05 -9.87
CA ASN A 184 4.77 7.55 -11.14
C ASN A 184 4.39 6.58 -12.27
N VAL A 185 3.37 6.95 -13.04
CA VAL A 185 2.80 6.07 -14.08
C VAL A 185 3.75 5.85 -15.27
N ARG A 186 4.68 6.77 -15.55
CA ARG A 186 5.61 6.60 -16.68
C ARG A 186 6.61 5.45 -16.46
N PRO A 187 7.40 5.41 -15.36
CA PRO A 187 8.20 4.25 -15.01
C PRO A 187 7.38 2.98 -14.79
N LEU A 188 6.13 3.10 -14.31
CA LEU A 188 5.24 1.94 -14.20
C LEU A 188 5.00 1.29 -15.56
N LEU A 189 4.58 2.09 -16.55
CA LEU A 189 4.34 1.59 -17.91
C LEU A 189 5.61 1.00 -18.52
N GLU A 190 6.75 1.66 -18.35
CA GLU A 190 8.05 1.15 -18.80
C GLU A 190 8.36 -0.21 -18.16
N LEU A 191 8.22 -0.34 -16.84
CA LEU A 191 8.44 -1.59 -16.12
C LEU A 191 7.52 -2.71 -16.64
N LEU A 192 6.21 -2.46 -16.70
CA LEU A 192 5.22 -3.46 -17.11
C LEU A 192 5.38 -3.86 -18.58
N SER A 193 5.89 -2.96 -19.43
CA SER A 193 6.08 -3.22 -20.86
C SER A 193 7.09 -4.34 -21.17
N HIS A 194 7.92 -4.70 -20.20
CA HIS A 194 8.87 -5.81 -20.30
C HIS A 194 8.24 -7.19 -20.03
N PHE A 195 6.94 -7.24 -19.72
CA PHE A 195 6.20 -8.45 -19.44
C PHE A 195 4.98 -8.54 -20.34
N SER A 196 4.53 -9.77 -20.63
CA SER A 196 3.22 -9.95 -21.28
C SER A 196 2.11 -10.07 -20.25
N HIS A 197 1.05 -9.28 -20.42
CA HIS A 197 -0.13 -9.29 -19.55
C HIS A 197 -0.93 -10.60 -19.63
N THR A 198 -0.64 -11.46 -20.62
CA THR A 198 -1.27 -12.79 -20.78
C THR A 198 -0.57 -13.89 -20.00
N LYS A 199 0.62 -13.61 -19.44
CA LYS A 199 1.40 -14.52 -18.60
C LYS A 199 1.06 -14.33 -17.14
N ASP A 200 1.69 -15.13 -16.28
CA ASP A 200 1.45 -15.13 -14.85
C ASP A 200 2.46 -14.20 -14.16
N ILE A 201 2.14 -12.92 -14.07
CA ILE A 201 3.05 -11.90 -13.51
C ILE A 201 2.43 -11.26 -12.28
N TYR A 202 3.15 -11.39 -11.17
CA TYR A 202 2.95 -10.65 -9.92
C TYR A 202 4.22 -9.90 -9.60
N ILE A 203 4.17 -8.57 -9.55
CA ILE A 203 5.34 -7.71 -9.40
C ILE A 203 5.17 -6.73 -8.25
N GLY A 204 6.22 -6.58 -7.44
CA GLY A 204 6.24 -5.64 -6.32
C GLY A 204 7.49 -5.82 -5.46
N ARG A 205 7.51 -5.18 -4.30
CA ARG A 205 8.58 -5.32 -3.32
C ARG A 205 8.20 -6.32 -2.22
N PRO A 206 9.03 -7.33 -1.91
CA PRO A 206 8.75 -8.24 -0.79
C PRO A 206 8.82 -7.50 0.55
N SER A 207 7.91 -7.84 1.47
CA SER A 207 7.82 -7.21 2.81
C SER A 207 8.86 -7.70 3.80
N LEU A 208 9.33 -8.93 3.62
CA LEU A 208 10.23 -9.61 4.53
C LEU A 208 11.53 -10.01 3.82
N GLU A 209 12.57 -10.33 4.59
CA GLU A 209 13.81 -10.90 4.07
C GLU A 209 13.69 -12.40 3.76
N ARG A 210 12.61 -13.04 4.20
CA ARG A 210 12.29 -14.47 4.02
C ARG A 210 10.79 -14.63 3.71
N PRO A 211 10.35 -15.73 3.07
CA PRO A 211 8.93 -15.99 2.89
C PRO A 211 8.22 -16.03 4.25
N ILE A 212 6.99 -15.54 4.31
CA ILE A 212 6.16 -15.67 5.51
C ILE A 212 5.77 -17.14 5.71
N GLU A 213 5.69 -17.55 6.97
CA GLU A 213 5.15 -18.85 7.37
C GLU A 213 3.81 -18.61 8.05
N ALA A 214 2.80 -19.37 7.63
CA ALA A 214 1.44 -19.24 8.13
C ALA A 214 0.73 -20.59 8.18
N THR A 215 -0.38 -20.60 8.90
CA THR A 215 -1.23 -21.77 9.06
C THR A 215 -2.53 -21.54 8.29
N GLU A 216 -2.78 -22.37 7.29
CA GLU A 216 -4.07 -22.46 6.60
C GLU A 216 -5.01 -23.37 7.40
N SER A 217 -6.22 -22.89 7.71
CA SER A 217 -7.32 -23.70 8.23
C SER A 217 -8.05 -24.39 7.07
N LEU A 218 -8.04 -25.73 7.05
CA LEU A 218 -8.77 -26.55 6.08
C LEU A 218 -10.14 -27.00 6.63
N SER A 219 -10.22 -27.18 7.95
CA SER A 219 -11.43 -27.47 8.71
C SER A 219 -11.26 -26.97 10.17
N ASP A 220 -12.25 -27.18 11.04
CA ASP A 220 -12.15 -26.80 12.46
C ASP A 220 -11.00 -27.51 13.19
N THR A 221 -10.56 -28.67 12.70
CA THR A 221 -9.51 -29.49 13.32
C THR A 221 -8.24 -29.60 12.47
N ASP A 222 -8.35 -29.45 11.15
CA ASP A 222 -7.24 -29.67 10.24
C ASP A 222 -6.62 -28.36 9.78
N THR A 223 -5.30 -28.31 9.93
CA THR A 223 -4.50 -27.16 9.51
C THR A 223 -3.30 -27.59 8.69
N LYS A 224 -2.85 -26.70 7.82
CA LYS A 224 -1.69 -26.91 6.95
C LYS A 224 -0.72 -25.75 7.08
N GLN A 225 0.57 -26.07 7.19
CA GLN A 225 1.61 -25.06 7.14
C GLN A 225 1.86 -24.63 5.69
N VAL A 226 1.91 -23.33 5.45
CA VAL A 226 2.17 -22.71 4.15
C VAL A 226 3.28 -21.69 4.26
N ARG A 227 4.07 -21.58 3.21
CA ARG A 227 5.24 -20.69 3.15
C ARG A 227 5.32 -20.02 1.79
N PHE A 228 5.33 -18.69 1.75
CA PHE A 228 5.23 -17.94 0.50
C PHE A 228 5.77 -16.50 0.62
N TRP A 229 6.12 -15.88 -0.50
CA TRP A 229 6.37 -14.45 -0.57
C TRP A 229 5.09 -13.67 -0.89
N PHE A 230 5.07 -12.40 -0.50
CA PHE A 230 4.03 -11.46 -0.87
C PHE A 230 4.66 -10.08 -1.08
N ALA A 231 4.06 -9.29 -1.97
CA ALA A 231 4.42 -7.89 -2.16
C ALA A 231 3.77 -7.04 -1.06
N THR A 232 4.52 -6.12 -0.47
CA THR A 232 4.03 -5.20 0.55
C THR A 232 2.92 -4.31 -0.02
N GLY A 233 1.72 -4.36 0.57
CA GLY A 233 0.58 -3.54 0.12
C GLY A 233 0.91 -2.05 0.05
N GLY A 234 1.51 -1.50 1.13
CA GLY A 234 1.91 -0.10 1.22
C GLY A 234 3.14 0.30 0.39
N ALA A 235 3.75 -0.61 -0.37
CA ALA A 235 4.67 -0.26 -1.45
C ALA A 235 3.95 -0.21 -2.81
N GLY A 236 2.73 -0.75 -2.90
CA GLY A 236 2.04 -1.05 -4.13
C GLY A 236 2.56 -2.31 -4.82
N PHE A 237 1.70 -2.93 -5.62
CA PHE A 237 2.01 -4.11 -6.42
C PHE A 237 1.15 -4.16 -7.67
N CYS A 238 1.56 -4.95 -8.67
CA CYS A 238 0.76 -5.18 -9.87
C CYS A 238 0.59 -6.66 -10.21
N LEU A 239 -0.57 -6.98 -10.81
CA LEU A 239 -0.94 -8.28 -11.33
C LEU A 239 -1.28 -8.15 -12.82
N SER A 240 -0.73 -9.06 -13.62
CA SER A 240 -1.19 -9.25 -15.01
C SER A 240 -2.62 -9.80 -15.06
N ARG A 241 -3.36 -9.48 -16.14
CA ARG A 241 -4.71 -10.02 -16.36
C ARG A 241 -4.72 -11.55 -16.44
N GLY A 242 -3.70 -12.15 -17.07
CA GLY A 242 -3.56 -13.61 -17.16
C GLY A 242 -3.52 -14.27 -15.78
N LEU A 243 -2.70 -13.75 -14.87
CA LEU A 243 -2.66 -14.22 -13.49
C LEU A 243 -3.98 -13.98 -12.76
N ALA A 244 -4.54 -12.78 -12.85
CA ALA A 244 -5.80 -12.47 -12.18
C ALA A 244 -6.93 -13.42 -12.64
N LEU A 245 -7.06 -13.73 -13.93
CA LEU A 245 -8.05 -14.72 -14.38
C LEU A 245 -7.92 -16.08 -13.68
N LYS A 246 -6.71 -16.51 -13.32
CA LYS A 246 -6.45 -17.75 -12.56
C LYS A 246 -6.72 -17.61 -11.07
N MET A 247 -6.59 -16.41 -10.51
CA MET A 247 -6.90 -16.12 -9.10
C MET A 247 -8.40 -16.14 -8.79
N LYS A 248 -9.27 -16.06 -9.82
CA LYS A 248 -10.73 -15.95 -9.66
C LYS A 248 -11.36 -16.92 -8.65
N PRO A 249 -11.02 -18.22 -8.57
CA PRO A 249 -11.63 -19.14 -7.61
C PRO A 249 -11.42 -18.76 -6.14
N TRP A 250 -10.40 -17.94 -5.84
CA TRP A 250 -10.06 -17.50 -4.49
C TRP A 250 -10.24 -16.01 -4.28
N ALA A 251 -10.24 -15.20 -5.35
CA ALA A 251 -10.24 -13.74 -5.25
C ALA A 251 -11.53 -13.03 -5.72
N SER A 252 -12.41 -13.66 -6.50
CA SER A 252 -13.59 -13.00 -7.07
C SER A 252 -14.87 -13.33 -6.31
N ASP A 253 -15.94 -12.58 -6.57
CA ASP A 253 -17.30 -12.95 -6.16
C ASP A 253 -17.43 -13.19 -4.64
N GLY A 254 -16.67 -12.43 -3.85
CA GLY A 254 -16.67 -12.49 -2.38
C GLY A 254 -15.77 -13.57 -1.76
N THR A 255 -15.12 -14.43 -2.55
CA THR A 255 -14.26 -15.51 -2.01
C THR A 255 -12.96 -15.00 -1.40
N PHE A 256 -12.51 -13.79 -1.76
CA PHE A 256 -11.28 -13.20 -1.24
C PHE A 256 -11.30 -13.10 0.29
N MET A 257 -12.44 -12.71 0.88
CA MET A 257 -12.57 -12.60 2.33
C MET A 257 -12.49 -13.96 3.02
N ALA A 258 -13.12 -14.99 2.43
CA ALA A 258 -13.05 -16.36 2.96
C ALA A 258 -11.62 -16.91 2.89
N THR A 259 -10.90 -16.62 1.80
CA THR A 259 -9.48 -16.97 1.64
C THR A 259 -8.59 -16.23 2.65
N ALA A 260 -8.85 -14.95 2.89
CA ALA A 260 -8.12 -14.17 3.90
C ALA A 260 -8.36 -14.72 5.32
N GLU A 261 -9.58 -15.15 5.63
CA GLU A 261 -9.93 -15.73 6.93
C GLU A 261 -9.31 -17.12 7.12
N SER A 262 -9.17 -17.94 6.07
CA SER A 262 -8.58 -19.28 6.20
C SER A 262 -7.11 -19.25 6.63
N ILE A 263 -6.37 -18.21 6.24
CA ILE A 263 -4.97 -18.00 6.64
C ILE A 263 -4.80 -16.97 7.76
N ARG A 264 -5.85 -16.21 8.08
CA ARG A 264 -5.88 -15.14 9.09
C ARG A 264 -4.77 -14.09 8.92
N LEU A 265 -4.44 -13.75 7.67
CA LEU A 265 -3.42 -12.75 7.33
C LEU A 265 -4.06 -11.49 6.71
N PRO A 266 -3.31 -10.38 6.63
CA PRO A 266 -3.75 -9.20 5.88
C PRO A 266 -4.01 -9.47 4.39
N ASP A 267 -4.62 -8.50 3.72
CA ASP A 267 -5.06 -8.56 2.33
C ASP A 267 -3.88 -8.73 1.35
N ASP A 268 -2.78 -8.02 1.55
CA ASP A 268 -1.57 -8.17 0.71
C ASP A 268 -0.95 -9.58 0.83
N CYS A 269 -0.93 -10.13 2.04
CA CYS A 269 -0.54 -11.51 2.31
C CYS A 269 -1.48 -12.51 1.65
N THR A 270 -2.78 -12.21 1.59
CA THR A 270 -3.78 -13.06 0.92
C THR A 270 -3.56 -13.09 -0.59
N VAL A 271 -3.20 -11.95 -1.20
CA VAL A 271 -2.78 -11.91 -2.60
C VAL A 271 -1.56 -12.81 -2.83
N GLY A 272 -0.50 -12.65 -2.02
CA GLY A 272 0.69 -13.50 -2.10
C GLY A 272 0.40 -14.98 -1.86
N TYR A 273 -0.50 -15.30 -0.93
CA TYR A 273 -0.93 -16.67 -0.65
C TYR A 273 -1.59 -17.32 -1.89
N ILE A 274 -2.55 -16.63 -2.51
CA ILE A 274 -3.22 -17.12 -3.71
C ILE A 274 -2.20 -17.32 -4.84
N VAL A 275 -1.32 -16.35 -5.05
CA VAL A 275 -0.38 -16.37 -6.18
C VAL A 275 0.74 -17.40 -6.00
N GLU A 276 1.44 -17.39 -4.87
CA GLU A 276 2.59 -18.27 -4.66
C GLU A 276 2.20 -19.65 -4.13
N ALA A 277 1.36 -19.71 -3.09
CA ALA A 277 1.09 -20.97 -2.39
C ALA A 277 0.03 -21.82 -3.11
N LEU A 278 -0.98 -21.20 -3.73
CA LEU A 278 -2.04 -21.92 -4.45
C LEU A 278 -1.74 -22.08 -5.94
N LEU A 279 -1.25 -21.03 -6.60
CA LEU A 279 -1.00 -21.04 -8.05
C LEU A 279 0.47 -21.39 -8.42
N GLY A 280 1.40 -21.38 -7.47
CA GLY A 280 2.81 -21.71 -7.73
C GLY A 280 3.56 -20.66 -8.56
N VAL A 281 3.07 -19.43 -8.61
CA VAL A 281 3.65 -18.32 -9.39
C VAL A 281 4.51 -17.46 -8.47
N GLY A 282 5.80 -17.28 -8.77
CA GLY A 282 6.70 -16.51 -7.91
C GLY A 282 6.53 -14.99 -8.04
N LEU A 283 6.73 -14.27 -6.93
CA LEU A 283 6.82 -12.81 -6.90
C LEU A 283 8.02 -12.31 -7.70
N THR A 284 7.74 -11.56 -8.75
CA THR A 284 8.75 -10.77 -9.48
C THR A 284 9.14 -9.58 -8.61
N ARG A 285 10.35 -9.61 -8.06
CA ARG A 285 10.84 -8.55 -7.16
C ARG A 285 11.23 -7.32 -7.96
N SER A 286 10.77 -6.15 -7.52
CA SER A 286 11.18 -4.87 -8.08
C SER A 286 11.58 -3.88 -7.00
N ALA A 287 12.77 -3.31 -7.14
CA ALA A 287 13.30 -2.26 -6.26
C ALA A 287 12.73 -0.87 -6.56
N LEU A 288 11.82 -0.75 -7.54
CA LEU A 288 11.18 0.51 -7.94
C LEU A 288 9.92 0.84 -7.13
N PHE A 289 9.42 -0.13 -6.35
CA PHE A 289 8.29 0.06 -5.44
C PHE A 289 8.81 0.36 -4.05
N HIS A 290 8.27 1.37 -3.35
CA HIS A 290 8.78 1.80 -2.04
C HIS A 290 7.68 2.03 -1.01
N SER A 291 7.85 1.46 0.18
CA SER A 291 6.96 1.63 1.34
C SER A 291 7.61 2.51 2.42
N HIS A 292 6.78 3.16 3.25
CA HIS A 292 7.22 3.85 4.46
C HIS A 292 7.77 2.91 5.55
N LEU A 293 7.82 1.60 5.31
CA LEU A 293 8.54 0.63 6.14
C LEU A 293 10.04 0.58 5.83
N GLU A 294 10.49 1.27 4.78
CA GLU A 294 11.89 1.37 4.37
C GLU A 294 12.52 2.69 4.80
N ASN A 295 13.85 2.83 4.74
CA ASN A 295 14.47 4.13 4.93
C ASN A 295 14.37 4.97 3.64
N LEU A 296 13.29 5.76 3.52
CA LEU A 296 12.98 6.50 2.29
C LEU A 296 13.99 7.60 1.97
N ALA A 297 14.79 8.05 2.94
CA ALA A 297 15.85 9.03 2.72
C ALA A 297 16.98 8.50 1.82
N LEU A 298 17.08 7.18 1.67
CA LEU A 298 18.08 6.50 0.84
C LEU A 298 17.59 6.22 -0.60
N VAL A 299 16.29 6.44 -0.85
CA VAL A 299 15.74 6.33 -2.20
C VAL A 299 16.31 7.47 -3.06
N SER A 300 16.88 7.11 -4.20
CA SER A 300 17.51 8.03 -5.15
C SER A 300 16.91 7.84 -6.55
N ASP A 301 17.28 8.70 -7.50
CA ASP A 301 16.73 8.68 -8.86
C ASP A 301 15.19 8.68 -8.85
N ILE A 302 14.61 9.61 -8.08
CA ILE A 302 13.17 9.77 -7.86
C ILE A 302 12.34 9.68 -9.16
N PRO A 303 12.75 10.31 -10.28
CA PRO A 303 11.99 10.22 -11.53
C PRO A 303 11.85 8.83 -12.14
N ARG A 304 12.69 7.87 -11.73
CA ARG A 304 12.65 6.48 -12.19
C ARG A 304 11.93 5.53 -11.24
N GLN A 305 11.59 5.96 -10.03
CA GLN A 305 10.86 5.11 -9.09
C GLN A 305 9.40 4.98 -9.52
N VAL A 306 8.81 3.80 -9.29
CA VAL A 306 7.42 3.51 -9.64
C VAL A 306 6.50 4.03 -8.54
N THR A 307 6.72 3.62 -7.29
CA THR A 307 5.97 4.14 -6.14
C THR A 307 6.90 4.76 -5.12
N LEU A 308 6.41 5.78 -4.43
CA LEU A 308 6.99 6.29 -3.19
C LEU A 308 5.93 6.24 -2.10
N SER A 309 6.34 6.40 -0.85
CA SER A 309 5.42 6.51 0.28
C SER A 309 5.89 7.60 1.24
N TYR A 310 5.19 7.81 2.34
CA TYR A 310 5.64 8.59 3.47
C TYR A 310 5.11 8.01 4.79
N GLY A 311 5.89 8.13 5.85
CA GLY A 311 5.51 7.75 7.20
C GLY A 311 5.63 8.93 8.15
N THR A 312 4.55 9.24 8.85
CA THR A 312 4.55 10.22 9.94
C THR A 312 4.21 9.49 11.24
N VAL A 313 5.25 9.07 11.97
CA VAL A 313 5.11 8.59 13.35
C VAL A 313 5.62 9.69 14.26
N GLU A 314 5.03 9.86 15.45
CA GLU A 314 5.31 10.96 16.37
C GLU A 314 6.81 11.33 16.43
N ASN A 315 7.13 12.58 16.05
CA ASN A 315 8.47 13.18 15.97
C ASN A 315 9.47 12.59 14.95
N SER A 316 9.10 11.59 14.15
CA SER A 316 9.94 11.02 13.10
C SER A 316 9.23 11.05 11.74
N ARG A 317 9.90 11.65 10.74
CA ARG A 317 9.40 11.71 9.36
C ARG A 317 10.22 10.76 8.51
N ASN A 318 9.55 9.75 7.96
CA ASN A 318 10.12 8.90 6.94
C ASN A 318 9.64 9.38 5.57
N THR A 319 10.49 10.10 4.84
CA THR A 319 10.15 10.69 3.54
C THR A 319 11.35 10.61 2.61
N VAL A 320 11.10 10.74 1.31
CA VAL A 320 12.16 10.84 0.32
C VAL A 320 12.93 12.15 0.43
N ASN A 321 14.24 12.10 0.19
CA ASN A 321 15.06 13.29 0.13
C ASN A 321 15.00 13.93 -1.27
N VAL A 322 14.08 14.88 -1.44
CA VAL A 322 13.91 15.64 -2.67
C VAL A 322 14.12 17.13 -2.42
N LYS A 323 14.96 17.76 -3.25
CA LYS A 323 15.05 19.22 -3.32
C LYS A 323 13.84 19.73 -4.08
N GLY A 324 12.82 20.15 -3.34
CA GLY A 324 11.56 20.65 -3.88
C GLY A 324 11.38 22.15 -3.69
N PRO A 325 10.40 22.74 -4.36
CA PRO A 325 10.07 24.16 -4.22
C PRO A 325 9.31 24.49 -2.93
N PHE A 326 8.93 23.50 -2.12
CA PHE A 326 8.18 23.67 -0.87
C PHE A 326 9.03 23.33 0.36
N SER A 327 8.87 24.10 1.43
CA SER A 327 9.47 23.77 2.74
C SER A 327 8.86 22.50 3.31
N VAL A 328 9.51 21.86 4.29
CA VAL A 328 9.00 20.62 4.89
C VAL A 328 7.69 20.88 5.67
N GLU A 329 7.49 22.10 6.14
CA GLU A 329 6.27 22.55 6.81
C GLU A 329 5.10 22.64 5.82
N GLU A 330 5.36 23.11 4.60
CA GLU A 330 4.34 23.26 3.54
C GLU A 330 3.96 21.94 2.88
N ASP A 331 4.90 20.99 2.77
CA ASP A 331 4.66 19.70 2.14
C ASP A 331 5.31 18.55 2.95
N PRO A 332 4.80 18.22 4.14
CA PRO A 332 5.44 17.27 5.06
C PRO A 332 5.60 15.85 4.49
N THR A 333 4.86 15.50 3.44
CA THR A 333 4.94 14.21 2.73
C THR A 333 6.00 14.19 1.63
N ARG A 334 6.43 15.37 1.18
CA ARG A 334 7.26 15.61 -0.01
C ARG A 334 6.57 15.32 -1.35
N PHE A 335 5.29 14.95 -1.38
CA PHE A 335 4.60 14.61 -2.63
C PHE A 335 4.35 15.80 -3.55
N ARG A 336 4.11 17.01 -3.01
CA ARG A 336 4.02 18.21 -3.87
C ARG A 336 5.37 18.52 -4.51
N SER A 337 6.44 18.36 -3.74
CA SER A 337 7.83 18.52 -4.20
C SER A 337 8.20 17.50 -5.27
N VAL A 338 7.89 16.22 -5.05
CA VAL A 338 8.05 15.17 -6.07
C VAL A 338 7.22 15.49 -7.31
N HIS A 339 5.96 15.92 -7.14
CA HIS A 339 5.11 16.24 -8.29
C HIS A 339 5.67 17.39 -9.13
N CYS A 340 6.13 18.49 -8.53
CA CYS A 340 6.74 19.58 -9.28
C CYS A 340 8.08 19.20 -9.93
N LEU A 341 8.80 18.21 -9.39
CA LEU A 341 9.98 17.65 -10.06
C LEU A 341 9.60 16.88 -11.34
N LEU A 342 8.48 16.16 -11.33
CA LEU A 342 8.03 15.32 -12.46
C LEU A 342 7.18 16.09 -13.48
N TYR A 343 6.43 17.10 -13.02
CA TYR A 343 5.47 17.91 -13.76
C TYR A 343 5.70 19.40 -13.43
N PRO A 344 6.81 19.99 -13.91
CA PRO A 344 7.17 21.37 -13.55
C PRO A 344 6.17 22.41 -14.08
N ASP A 345 5.42 22.08 -15.13
CA ASP A 345 4.44 22.96 -15.76
C ASP A 345 3.08 22.99 -15.02
N THR A 346 2.91 22.18 -13.97
CA THR A 346 1.70 22.20 -13.16
C THR A 346 1.50 23.59 -12.54
N TRP A 347 0.32 24.19 -12.75
CA TRP A 347 0.06 25.62 -12.51
C TRP A 347 0.34 26.14 -11.09
N TRP A 348 0.27 25.27 -10.09
CA TRP A 348 0.53 25.60 -8.68
C TRP A 348 1.99 25.34 -8.27
N CYS A 349 2.82 24.77 -9.14
CA CYS A 349 4.26 24.62 -8.89
C CYS A 349 4.96 25.99 -8.98
N PRO A 350 5.79 26.34 -7.98
CA PRO A 350 6.58 27.57 -8.04
C PRO A 350 7.49 27.56 -9.28
N GLY A 351 7.42 28.61 -10.09
CA GLY A 351 8.18 28.76 -11.35
C GLY A 351 7.40 28.48 -12.64
N ALA A 352 6.22 27.85 -12.59
CA ALA A 352 5.40 27.55 -13.77
C ALA A 352 4.94 28.79 -14.55
N ARG A 353 4.93 29.97 -13.92
CA ARG A 353 4.55 31.26 -14.55
C ARG A 353 5.66 31.91 -15.39
N THR A 354 6.88 31.40 -15.37
CA THR A 354 8.02 32.04 -16.07
C THR A 354 8.06 31.75 -17.57
N LEU A 355 7.27 30.79 -18.07
CA LEU A 355 7.24 30.40 -19.49
C LEU A 355 6.00 30.88 -20.28
N GLN A 356 5.05 31.59 -19.63
CA GLN A 356 3.81 32.06 -20.27
C GLN A 356 3.68 33.58 -20.39
N GLN A 357 4.75 34.34 -20.15
CA GLN A 357 4.76 35.77 -20.50
C GLN A 357 5.56 35.98 -21.79
N PRO A 358 4.94 36.38 -22.91
CA PRO A 358 5.70 37.00 -23.98
C PRO A 358 6.30 38.30 -23.43
N SER A 359 7.59 38.49 -23.67
CA SER A 359 8.32 39.73 -23.37
C SER A 359 7.61 40.94 -24.00
N PRO A 360 7.42 42.04 -23.25
CA PRO A 360 6.86 43.28 -23.81
C PRO A 360 7.95 44.05 -24.56
N GLU A 361 8.44 43.49 -25.66
CA GLU A 361 9.28 44.19 -26.64
C GLU A 361 8.90 43.73 -28.04
N GLN A 362 7.80 44.29 -28.56
CA GLN A 362 7.56 44.57 -29.99
C GLN A 362 6.11 45.04 -30.20
N GLN A 363 5.75 46.20 -29.66
CA GLN A 363 4.68 47.03 -30.22
C GLN A 363 5.12 48.49 -30.14
N GLY A 364 5.23 49.15 -31.29
CA GLY A 364 5.32 50.61 -31.36
C GLY A 364 6.49 51.19 -32.16
N GLY A 365 6.77 50.65 -33.35
CA GLY A 365 7.68 51.30 -34.31
C GLY A 365 7.24 51.00 -35.74
N ALA A 366 6.20 51.71 -36.22
CA ALA A 366 5.99 52.05 -37.64
C ALA A 366 4.68 52.85 -37.81
N ASN A 367 4.86 54.08 -38.32
CA ASN A 367 3.94 55.03 -38.96
C ASN A 367 2.78 55.64 -38.16
#